data_AF-A0A369WHJ3-F1
#
_entry.id   AF-A0A369WHJ3-F1
#
_cell.length_a   1.000
_cell.length_b   1.000
_cell.length_c   1.000
_cell.angle_alpha   90.00
_cell.angle_beta   90.00
_cell.angle_gamma   90.00
#
_symmetry.space_group_name_H-M   'P 1'
#
loop_
_entity.id
_entity.type
_entity.pdbx_description
1 polymer ?
#
loop_
_entity_poly.entity_id
_entity_poly.type
_entity_poly.pdbx_seq_one_letter_code
_entity_poly.pdbx_strand_id
1 'polypeptide(L)'
;MLNRKSLIVAGLAISLAACGGKEVKPQTAAVDLNNGDMYEVHHEGRLYVFDDFDTYQSFLVVGETSYRQTFIGAGPKGETLVFGVTGKDKKKAADKIAAYNLYHGNLEAAEDFYGEMRAEGRIYVFDRLEDMKTVRTTGEAPLRYTEIGNGPKGETVVYVLRSENKKQKPVALQAAFKKHNGLM
;
A
#
# COMPACT_ATOMS: atom_id res chain seq x y z
N MET A 1 58.47 -39.70 20.08
CA MET A 1 58.62 -38.79 21.23
C MET A 1 57.24 -38.41 21.73
N LEU A 2 56.94 -38.83 22.96
CA LEU A 2 55.70 -38.66 23.68
C LEU A 2 55.77 -37.33 24.45
N ASN A 3 54.75 -36.46 24.40
CA ASN A 3 54.48 -35.58 25.53
C ASN A 3 53.01 -35.15 25.62
N ARG A 4 52.32 -35.71 26.61
CA ARG A 4 51.04 -35.29 27.18
C ARG A 4 51.29 -34.16 28.18
N LYS A 5 50.48 -33.10 28.19
CA LYS A 5 50.08 -32.30 29.39
C LYS A 5 48.71 -31.67 29.09
N SER A 6 47.62 -32.28 29.55
CA SER A 6 46.90 -32.01 30.81
C SER A 6 45.92 -30.84 30.73
N LEU A 7 44.64 -31.19 30.90
CA LEU A 7 43.49 -30.35 31.20
C LEU A 7 43.76 -29.39 32.36
N ILE A 8 43.22 -28.18 32.28
CA ILE A 8 42.68 -27.46 33.45
C ILE A 8 41.24 -27.07 33.13
N VAL A 9 40.32 -27.73 33.81
CA VAL A 9 38.93 -27.34 34.00
C VAL A 9 38.93 -26.29 35.11
N ALA A 10 38.40 -25.10 34.83
CA ALA A 10 37.98 -24.17 35.86
C ALA A 10 36.47 -23.96 35.68
N GLY A 11 35.70 -24.68 36.48
CA GLY A 11 34.26 -24.51 36.58
C GLY A 11 33.92 -23.18 37.23
N LEU A 12 32.93 -22.49 36.66
CA LEU A 12 32.20 -21.46 37.37
C LEU A 12 30.81 -22.01 37.67
N ALA A 13 30.63 -22.52 38.88
CA ALA A 13 29.32 -22.84 39.43
C ALA A 13 28.62 -21.52 39.77
N ILE A 14 27.55 -21.19 39.03
CA ILE A 14 26.58 -20.19 39.44
C ILE A 14 25.35 -20.95 39.90
N SER A 15 25.13 -20.95 41.21
CA SER A 15 23.99 -21.54 41.88
C SER A 15 22.76 -20.64 41.80
N LEU A 16 21.66 -21.24 41.35
CA LEU A 16 20.25 -21.07 41.75
C LEU A 16 19.63 -19.66 41.73
N ALA A 17 18.68 -19.46 40.80
CA ALA A 17 17.40 -18.82 41.08
C ALA A 17 16.33 -19.43 40.17
N ALA A 18 15.43 -20.23 40.75
CA ALA A 18 14.20 -20.67 40.11
C ALA A 18 13.15 -19.55 40.23
N CYS A 19 12.87 -18.86 39.13
CA CYS A 19 11.63 -18.13 38.90
C CYS A 19 11.33 -18.18 37.40
N GLY A 20 10.08 -18.50 37.05
CA GLY A 20 9.64 -18.87 35.71
C GLY A 20 10.03 -17.87 34.62
N GLY A 21 11.02 -18.24 33.81
CA GLY A 21 11.30 -17.58 32.54
C GLY A 21 10.37 -18.13 31.48
N LYS A 22 9.36 -17.35 31.07
CA LYS A 22 8.77 -17.54 29.75
C LYS A 22 9.90 -17.40 28.74
N GLU A 23 10.19 -18.46 28.01
CA GLU A 23 11.02 -18.37 26.80
C GLU A 23 10.38 -17.34 25.88
N VAL A 24 10.96 -16.16 25.79
CA VAL A 24 10.61 -15.19 24.77
C VAL A 24 11.20 -15.71 23.47
N LYS A 25 10.39 -16.44 22.69
CA LYS A 25 10.71 -16.72 21.30
C LYS A 25 11.05 -15.39 20.61
N PRO A 26 12.14 -15.32 19.81
CA PRO A 26 12.37 -14.16 18.96
C PRO A 26 11.12 -13.99 18.08
N GLN A 27 10.38 -12.90 18.29
CA GLN A 27 9.38 -12.48 17.32
C GLN A 27 10.15 -12.07 16.08
N THR A 28 10.15 -12.93 15.07
CA THR A 28 10.48 -12.52 13.71
C THR A 28 9.60 -11.31 13.41
N ALA A 29 10.20 -10.14 13.17
CA ALA A 29 9.44 -8.98 12.73
C ALA A 29 8.58 -9.41 11.54
N ALA A 30 7.28 -9.15 11.60
CA ALA A 30 6.40 -9.40 10.46
C ALA A 30 7.02 -8.69 9.25
N VAL A 31 7.11 -9.40 8.12
CA VAL A 31 7.57 -8.79 6.87
C VAL A 31 6.53 -7.74 6.50
N ASP A 32 6.94 -6.48 6.45
CA ASP A 32 6.12 -5.40 5.93
C ASP A 32 5.98 -5.59 4.42
N LEU A 33 4.77 -5.98 3.98
CA LEU A 33 4.44 -6.23 2.59
C LEU A 33 4.03 -4.95 1.85
N ASN A 34 3.82 -3.85 2.58
CA ASN A 34 3.30 -2.58 2.05
C ASN A 34 2.04 -2.77 1.17
N ASN A 35 1.11 -3.60 1.63
CA ASN A 35 -0.12 -3.99 0.92
C ASN A 35 -1.39 -3.41 1.55
N GLY A 36 -1.23 -2.46 2.47
CA GLY A 36 -2.33 -1.80 3.18
C GLY A 36 -2.98 -0.68 2.38
N ASP A 37 -2.27 -0.07 1.43
CA ASP A 37 -2.82 0.99 0.61
C ASP A 37 -2.31 0.96 -0.84
N MET A 38 -3.06 1.62 -1.73
CA MET A 38 -2.65 1.87 -3.11
C MET A 38 -3.28 3.15 -3.64
N TYR A 39 -2.46 3.96 -4.30
CA TYR A 39 -2.88 5.25 -4.86
C TYR A 39 -2.70 5.25 -6.38
N GLU A 40 -3.65 5.85 -7.09
CA GLU A 40 -3.63 5.94 -8.55
C GLU A 40 -4.03 7.33 -9.04
N VAL A 41 -3.34 7.82 -10.08
CA VAL A 41 -3.68 9.07 -10.76
C VAL A 41 -3.68 8.88 -12.26
N HIS A 42 -4.79 9.24 -12.89
CA HIS A 42 -4.90 9.35 -14.35
C HIS A 42 -4.47 10.75 -14.73
N HIS A 43 -3.30 10.88 -15.35
CA HIS A 43 -2.70 12.16 -15.68
C HIS A 43 -1.99 12.11 -17.03
N GLU A 44 -2.30 13.07 -17.91
CA GLU A 44 -1.69 13.20 -19.25
C GLU A 44 -1.70 11.90 -20.09
N GLY A 45 -2.82 11.16 -20.04
CA GLY A 45 -2.97 9.90 -20.79
C GLY A 45 -2.14 8.74 -20.24
N ARG A 46 -1.70 8.84 -18.98
CA ARG A 46 -0.94 7.81 -18.27
C ARG A 46 -1.61 7.43 -16.96
N LEU A 47 -1.31 6.22 -16.50
CA LEU A 47 -1.72 5.70 -15.21
C LEU A 47 -0.52 5.70 -14.28
N TYR A 48 -0.55 6.54 -13.26
CA TYR A 48 0.46 6.56 -12.21
C TYR A 48 -0.04 5.78 -11.01
N VAL A 49 0.75 4.84 -10.49
CA VAL A 49 0.40 4.00 -9.35
C VAL A 49 1.48 4.07 -8.28
N PHE A 50 1.09 4.14 -7.01
CA PHE A 50 1.96 4.33 -5.86
C PHE A 50 1.55 3.41 -4.71
N ASP A 51 2.55 2.92 -3.97
CA ASP A 51 2.42 2.23 -2.67
C ASP A 51 3.06 3.04 -1.53
N ASP A 52 3.44 4.30 -1.79
CA ASP A 52 4.01 5.21 -0.80
C ASP A 52 3.23 6.52 -0.84
N PHE A 53 2.59 6.84 0.28
CA PHE A 53 1.70 8.00 0.39
C PHE A 53 2.44 9.33 0.17
N ASP A 54 3.66 9.48 0.67
CA ASP A 54 4.45 10.70 0.50
C ASP A 54 4.83 10.95 -0.97
N THR A 55 5.22 9.88 -1.68
CA THR A 55 5.49 9.92 -3.12
C THR A 55 4.23 10.30 -3.91
N TYR A 56 3.08 9.73 -3.54
CA TYR A 56 1.78 10.09 -4.11
C TYR A 56 1.42 11.56 -3.86
N GLN A 57 1.54 12.06 -2.64
CA GLN A 57 1.25 13.46 -2.29
C GLN A 57 2.16 14.43 -3.05
N SER A 58 3.46 14.11 -3.15
CA SER A 58 4.39 14.89 -3.98
C SER A 58 3.93 14.95 -5.43
N PHE A 59 3.45 13.83 -5.99
CA PHE A 59 2.91 13.79 -7.36
C PHE A 59 1.67 14.70 -7.51
N LEU A 60 0.78 14.76 -6.52
CA LEU A 60 -0.42 15.63 -6.59
C LEU A 60 -0.12 17.13 -6.64
N VAL A 61 1.09 17.54 -6.24
CA VAL A 61 1.56 18.93 -6.27
C VAL A 61 2.32 19.20 -7.57
N VAL A 62 3.22 18.29 -7.97
CA VAL A 62 4.19 18.55 -9.05
C VAL A 62 3.73 18.00 -10.41
N GLY A 63 2.91 16.94 -10.43
CA GLY A 63 2.50 16.24 -11.66
C GLY A 63 3.51 15.23 -12.19
N GLU A 64 4.63 15.03 -11.48
CA GLU A 64 5.66 14.06 -11.81
C GLU A 64 6.24 13.39 -10.57
N THR A 65 6.94 12.27 -10.78
CA THR A 65 7.66 11.55 -9.72
C THR A 65 9.15 11.43 -10.09
N SER A 66 10.01 11.62 -9.09
CA SER A 66 11.47 11.63 -9.26
C SER A 66 12.02 10.26 -9.65
N TYR A 67 11.43 9.18 -9.13
CA TYR A 67 11.83 7.81 -9.43
C TYR A 67 10.61 7.00 -9.87
N ARG A 68 10.77 6.26 -10.96
CA ARG A 68 9.67 5.54 -11.59
C ARG A 68 10.12 4.35 -12.40
N GLN A 69 9.21 3.39 -12.52
CA GLN A 69 9.29 2.30 -13.50
C GLN A 69 8.15 2.47 -14.50
N THR A 70 8.47 2.53 -15.78
CA THR A 70 7.53 2.87 -16.86
C THR A 70 7.31 1.68 -17.78
N PHE A 71 6.05 1.38 -18.07
CA PHE A 71 5.61 0.28 -18.91
C PHE A 71 4.66 0.81 -19.98
N ILE A 72 5.14 0.91 -21.22
CA ILE A 72 4.38 1.46 -22.34
C ILE A 72 3.32 0.46 -22.80
N GLY A 73 2.07 0.91 -22.92
CA GLY A 73 0.96 0.07 -23.40
C GLY A 73 0.42 -0.93 -22.37
N ALA A 74 0.84 -0.84 -21.11
CA ALA A 74 0.46 -1.78 -20.06
C ALA A 74 -0.81 -1.37 -19.28
N GLY A 75 -1.38 -0.20 -19.57
CA GLY A 75 -2.70 0.20 -19.08
C GLY A 75 -3.85 -0.63 -19.70
N PRO A 76 -5.02 -0.71 -19.05
CA PRO A 76 -6.16 -1.49 -19.54
C PRO A 76 -6.71 -1.00 -20.88
N LYS A 77 -6.46 0.26 -21.26
CA LYS A 77 -6.83 0.85 -22.56
C LYS A 77 -5.59 1.14 -23.41
N GLY A 78 -4.45 0.50 -23.11
CA GLY A 78 -3.17 0.72 -23.79
C GLY A 78 -2.42 1.97 -23.32
N GLU A 79 -2.78 2.56 -22.17
CA GLU A 79 -2.05 3.69 -21.60
C GLU A 79 -0.63 3.29 -21.17
N THR A 80 0.23 4.30 -21.02
CA THR A 80 1.50 4.07 -20.30
C THR A 80 1.21 3.93 -18.82
N LEU A 81 1.64 2.82 -18.22
CA LEU A 81 1.59 2.56 -16.80
C LEU A 81 2.92 2.98 -16.15
N VAL A 82 2.86 3.74 -15.08
CA VAL A 82 4.01 4.30 -14.37
C VAL A 82 3.87 3.97 -12.89
N PHE A 83 4.81 3.21 -12.34
CA PHE A 83 4.92 3.03 -10.90
C PHE A 83 5.85 4.08 -10.33
N GLY A 84 5.32 5.01 -9.54
CA GLY A 84 6.14 5.94 -8.78
C GLY A 84 6.70 5.24 -7.55
N VAL A 85 8.01 5.36 -7.34
CA VAL A 85 8.72 4.62 -6.27
C VAL A 85 9.57 5.56 -5.43
N THR A 86 9.89 5.15 -4.20
CA THR A 86 10.78 5.92 -3.35
C THR A 86 12.23 5.86 -3.84
N GLY A 87 13.08 6.75 -3.30
CA GLY A 87 14.52 6.71 -3.56
C GLY A 87 15.20 5.43 -3.07
N LYS A 88 14.63 4.75 -2.07
CA LYS A 88 15.12 3.45 -1.56
C LYS A 88 14.82 2.32 -2.55
N ASP A 89 13.74 2.45 -3.31
CA ASP A 89 13.22 1.41 -4.19
C ASP A 89 13.60 1.59 -5.66
N LYS A 90 14.19 2.72 -6.03
CA LYS A 90 14.55 3.06 -7.43
C LYS A 90 15.43 2.02 -8.17
N LYS A 91 16.14 1.14 -7.44
CA LYS A 91 16.98 0.07 -8.00
C LYS A 91 16.36 -1.32 -7.84
N LYS A 92 15.24 -1.45 -7.14
CA LYS A 92 14.54 -2.73 -6.98
C LYS A 92 13.93 -3.13 -8.32
N ALA A 93 13.85 -4.43 -8.57
CA ALA A 93 13.07 -4.96 -9.67
C ALA A 93 11.58 -4.74 -9.43
N ALA A 94 10.78 -4.69 -10.50
CA ALA A 94 9.36 -4.38 -10.43
C ALA A 94 8.57 -5.37 -9.57
N ASP A 95 8.91 -6.66 -9.63
CA ASP A 95 8.33 -7.71 -8.80
C ASP A 95 8.64 -7.56 -7.29
N LYS A 96 9.47 -6.60 -6.90
CA LYS A 96 9.76 -6.23 -5.51
C LYS A 96 9.09 -4.92 -5.06
N ILE A 97 8.25 -4.33 -5.90
CA ILE A 97 7.44 -3.15 -5.59
C ILE A 97 6.02 -3.61 -5.24
N ALA A 98 5.45 -3.15 -4.13
CA ALA A 98 4.14 -3.62 -3.69
C ALA A 98 3.05 -3.11 -4.64
N ALA A 99 3.10 -1.84 -5.07
CA ALA A 99 2.19 -1.27 -6.06
C ALA A 99 2.14 -2.11 -7.35
N TYR A 100 3.29 -2.57 -7.84
CA TYR A 100 3.36 -3.44 -9.01
C TYR A 100 2.62 -4.74 -8.78
N ASN A 101 2.84 -5.39 -7.64
CA ASN A 101 2.23 -6.68 -7.35
C ASN A 101 0.73 -6.56 -7.04
N LEU A 102 0.29 -5.53 -6.33
CA LEU A 102 -1.14 -5.22 -6.11
C LEU A 102 -1.84 -4.98 -7.45
N TYR A 103 -1.27 -4.13 -8.31
CA TYR A 103 -1.85 -3.82 -9.62
C TYR A 103 -2.06 -5.07 -10.49
N HIS A 104 -1.07 -5.98 -10.49
CA HIS A 104 -1.10 -7.21 -11.30
C HIS A 104 -1.80 -8.39 -10.61
N GLY A 105 -2.22 -8.26 -9.36
CA GLY A 105 -2.83 -9.35 -8.58
C GLY A 105 -1.85 -10.43 -8.11
N ASN A 106 -0.56 -10.10 -8.02
CA ASN A 106 0.48 -10.97 -7.48
C ASN A 106 0.60 -10.87 -5.95
N LEU A 107 -0.04 -9.85 -5.35
CA LEU A 107 -0.08 -9.59 -3.92
C LEU A 107 -1.51 -9.30 -3.53
N GLU A 108 -2.01 -10.01 -2.52
CA GLU A 108 -3.31 -9.74 -1.92
C GLU A 108 -3.25 -8.47 -1.09
N ALA A 109 -4.32 -7.69 -1.13
CA ALA A 109 -4.48 -6.51 -0.28
C ALA A 109 -4.66 -6.91 1.19
N ALA A 110 -4.26 -6.04 2.11
CA ALA A 110 -4.53 -6.23 3.54
C ALA A 110 -6.05 -6.23 3.83
N GLU A 111 -6.45 -6.77 4.99
CA GLU A 111 -7.86 -6.82 5.39
C GLU A 111 -8.48 -5.42 5.51
N ASP A 112 -7.69 -4.44 5.95
CA ASP A 112 -8.07 -3.04 6.14
C ASP A 112 -7.61 -2.12 4.99
N PHE A 113 -7.51 -2.68 3.78
CA PHE A 113 -7.00 -1.99 2.60
C PHE A 113 -7.68 -0.63 2.33
N TYR A 114 -6.86 0.36 1.96
CA TYR A 114 -7.30 1.68 1.48
C TYR A 114 -6.84 1.94 0.04
N GLY A 115 -7.78 2.23 -0.84
CA GLY A 115 -7.48 2.65 -2.22
C GLY A 115 -7.95 4.07 -2.49
N GLU A 116 -7.15 4.85 -3.22
CA GLU A 116 -7.56 6.15 -3.78
C GLU A 116 -7.18 6.23 -5.25
N MET A 117 -8.15 6.57 -6.12
CA MET A 117 -7.90 6.80 -7.55
C MET A 117 -8.42 8.16 -7.96
N ARG A 118 -7.57 8.98 -8.56
CA ARG A 118 -7.94 10.27 -9.14
C ARG A 118 -8.07 10.16 -10.65
N ALA A 119 -9.30 10.25 -11.13
CA ALA A 119 -9.64 10.14 -12.55
C ALA A 119 -10.84 11.05 -12.87
N GLU A 120 -10.83 11.65 -14.05
CA GLU A 120 -11.96 12.45 -14.57
C GLU A 120 -12.44 13.57 -13.62
N GLY A 121 -11.50 14.23 -12.91
CA GLY A 121 -11.81 15.29 -11.96
C GLY A 121 -12.52 14.82 -10.68
N ARG A 122 -12.49 13.52 -10.41
CA ARG A 122 -13.09 12.88 -9.23
C ARG A 122 -12.05 12.11 -8.44
N ILE A 123 -12.34 11.93 -7.16
CA ILE A 123 -11.57 11.08 -6.26
C ILE A 123 -12.43 9.86 -5.94
N TYR A 124 -12.05 8.69 -6.44
CA TYR A 124 -12.66 7.42 -6.09
C TYR A 124 -11.93 6.83 -4.89
N VAL A 125 -12.69 6.40 -3.88
CA VAL A 125 -12.16 5.84 -2.64
C VAL A 125 -12.67 4.41 -2.47
N PHE A 126 -11.77 3.50 -2.12
CA PHE A 126 -12.02 2.06 -2.08
C PHE A 126 -11.56 1.47 -0.75
N ASP A 127 -12.31 0.51 -0.25
CA ASP A 127 -11.92 -0.38 0.84
C ASP A 127 -11.62 -1.80 0.33
N ARG A 128 -11.54 -1.98 -0.99
CA ARG A 128 -11.26 -3.28 -1.64
C ARG A 128 -10.55 -3.09 -2.98
N LEU A 129 -9.43 -3.79 -3.15
CA LEU A 129 -8.61 -3.73 -4.37
C LEU A 129 -9.37 -4.14 -5.64
N GLU A 130 -10.22 -5.17 -5.54
CA GLU A 130 -11.02 -5.64 -6.69
C GLU A 130 -12.00 -4.58 -7.22
N ASP A 131 -12.57 -3.76 -6.33
CA ASP A 131 -13.45 -2.67 -6.75
C ASP A 131 -12.63 -1.56 -7.45
N MET A 132 -11.43 -1.28 -6.96
CA MET A 132 -10.50 -0.35 -7.62
C MET A 132 -10.11 -0.83 -9.03
N LYS A 133 -9.79 -2.12 -9.17
CA LYS A 133 -9.50 -2.75 -10.47
C LYS A 133 -10.70 -2.68 -11.42
N THR A 134 -11.92 -2.88 -10.90
CA THR A 134 -13.15 -2.79 -11.69
C THR A 134 -13.35 -1.38 -12.21
N VAL A 135 -13.25 -0.35 -11.35
CA VAL A 135 -13.41 1.05 -11.78
C VAL A 135 -12.27 1.46 -12.73
N ARG A 136 -11.03 1.04 -12.49
CA ARG A 136 -9.90 1.32 -13.41
C ARG A 136 -10.14 0.80 -14.82
N THR A 137 -10.62 -0.43 -14.94
CA THR A 137 -10.81 -1.09 -16.24
C THR A 137 -12.05 -0.58 -16.96
N THR A 138 -13.15 -0.40 -16.24
CA THR A 138 -14.45 -0.03 -16.83
C THR A 138 -14.69 1.47 -16.90
N GLY A 139 -14.05 2.25 -16.02
CA GLY A 139 -14.38 3.65 -15.76
C GLY A 139 -15.59 3.84 -14.84
N GLU A 140 -16.25 2.77 -14.40
CA GLU A 140 -17.58 2.85 -13.79
C GLU A 140 -17.59 2.33 -12.35
N ALA A 141 -18.18 3.13 -11.45
CA ALA A 141 -18.51 2.75 -10.08
C ALA A 141 -20.05 2.64 -9.94
N PRO A 142 -20.66 1.47 -10.23
CA PRO A 142 -22.11 1.35 -10.36
C PRO A 142 -22.84 1.54 -9.02
N LEU A 143 -22.23 1.07 -7.93
CA LEU A 143 -22.71 1.26 -6.57
C LEU A 143 -21.74 2.23 -5.90
N ARG A 144 -22.25 3.37 -5.46
CA ARG A 144 -21.43 4.45 -4.89
C ARG A 144 -22.21 5.34 -3.94
N TYR A 145 -21.49 5.91 -2.98
CA TYR A 145 -21.93 7.07 -2.23
C TYR A 145 -21.09 8.27 -2.68
N THR A 146 -21.72 9.38 -3.05
CA THR A 146 -21.02 10.53 -3.64
C THR A 146 -21.16 11.76 -2.74
N GLU A 147 -20.06 12.46 -2.52
CA GLU A 147 -20.02 13.76 -1.86
C GLU A 147 -19.40 14.80 -2.80
N ILE A 148 -20.14 15.86 -3.10
CA ILE A 148 -19.71 16.91 -4.02
C ILE A 148 -19.01 18.02 -3.22
N GLY A 149 -17.83 18.45 -3.67
CA GLY A 149 -17.09 19.54 -3.03
C GLY A 149 -16.29 19.13 -1.79
N ASN A 150 -16.20 17.84 -1.49
CA ASN A 150 -15.55 17.33 -0.29
C ASN A 150 -14.08 16.91 -0.50
N GLY A 151 -13.55 17.04 -1.72
CA GLY A 151 -12.12 16.82 -1.99
C GLY A 151 -11.23 17.99 -1.52
N PRO A 152 -9.91 17.80 -1.36
CA PRO A 152 -8.98 18.83 -0.90
C PRO A 152 -8.95 20.11 -1.75
N LYS A 153 -9.28 20.01 -3.03
CA LYS A 153 -9.40 21.12 -3.99
C LYS A 153 -10.86 21.35 -4.41
N GLY A 154 -11.83 20.87 -3.62
CA GLY A 154 -13.25 20.94 -3.93
C GLY A 154 -13.73 19.88 -4.92
N GLU A 155 -12.97 18.79 -5.11
CA GLU A 155 -13.37 17.71 -6.01
C GLU A 155 -14.59 16.94 -5.50
N THR A 156 -15.25 16.22 -6.41
CA THR A 156 -16.24 15.21 -6.02
C THR A 156 -15.53 13.96 -5.52
N VAL A 157 -15.94 13.46 -4.35
CA VAL A 157 -15.46 12.22 -3.74
C VAL A 157 -16.51 11.14 -3.93
N VAL A 158 -16.10 10.01 -4.49
CA VAL A 158 -16.93 8.85 -4.82
C VAL A 158 -16.44 7.67 -4.00
N TYR A 159 -17.20 7.31 -2.97
CA TYR A 159 -16.94 6.12 -2.16
C TYR A 159 -17.57 4.93 -2.86
N VAL A 160 -16.75 3.98 -3.32
CA VAL A 160 -17.21 2.84 -4.10
C VAL A 160 -17.80 1.78 -3.17
N LEU A 161 -18.98 1.30 -3.53
CA LEU A 161 -19.77 0.33 -2.77
C LEU A 161 -19.94 -0.96 -3.58
N ARG A 162 -20.49 -1.97 -2.93
CA ARG A 162 -20.80 -3.30 -3.45
C ARG A 162 -22.14 -3.79 -2.93
N SER A 163 -22.63 -4.90 -3.47
CA SER A 163 -23.99 -5.37 -3.20
C SER A 163 -24.31 -5.53 -1.71
N GLU A 164 -23.29 -5.87 -0.92
CA GLU A 164 -23.34 -6.14 0.51
C GLU A 164 -23.51 -4.84 1.33
N ASN A 165 -22.93 -3.72 0.88
CA ASN A 165 -22.91 -2.45 1.62
C ASN A 165 -23.63 -1.29 0.90
N LYS A 166 -24.26 -1.50 -0.27
CA LYS A 166 -24.92 -0.45 -1.09
C LYS A 166 -26.01 0.38 -0.41
N LYS A 167 -26.54 -0.08 0.72
CA LYS A 167 -27.55 0.63 1.52
C LYS A 167 -26.97 1.31 2.76
N GLN A 168 -25.67 1.18 2.99
CA GLN A 168 -24.97 1.66 4.17
C GLN A 168 -24.16 2.90 3.80
N LYS A 169 -24.24 3.95 4.63
CA LYS A 169 -23.33 5.09 4.48
C LYS A 169 -21.92 4.62 4.83
N PRO A 170 -20.89 4.86 4.00
CA PRO A 170 -19.56 4.29 4.17
C PRO A 170 -18.72 5.05 5.21
N VAL A 171 -19.24 5.26 6.42
CA VAL A 171 -18.67 6.16 7.45
C VAL A 171 -17.18 5.89 7.73
N ALA A 172 -16.77 4.62 7.81
CA ALA A 172 -15.38 4.26 8.03
C ALA A 172 -14.47 4.70 6.88
N LEU A 173 -14.91 4.49 5.64
CA LEU A 173 -14.15 4.87 4.44
C LEU A 173 -14.09 6.41 4.27
N GLN A 174 -15.15 7.13 4.66
CA GLN A 174 -15.14 8.59 4.72
C GLN A 174 -14.13 9.11 5.73
N ALA A 175 -14.07 8.50 6.91
CA ALA A 175 -13.07 8.84 7.91
C ALA A 175 -11.64 8.52 7.42
N ALA A 176 -11.43 7.36 6.80
CA ALA A 176 -10.14 7.01 6.22
C ALA A 176 -9.69 8.05 5.17
N PHE A 177 -10.57 8.42 4.24
CA PHE A 177 -10.28 9.44 3.23
C PHE A 177 -9.88 10.79 3.85
N LYS A 178 -10.67 11.29 4.80
CA LYS A 178 -10.40 12.56 5.48
C LYS A 178 -9.08 12.54 6.25
N LYS A 179 -8.77 11.42 6.92
CA LYS A 179 -7.50 11.24 7.64
C LYS A 179 -6.31 11.32 6.68
N HIS A 180 -6.35 10.58 5.57
CA HIS A 180 -5.28 10.61 4.58
C HIS A 180 -5.09 12.01 4.00
N ASN A 181 -6.18 12.71 3.70
CA ASN A 181 -6.13 13.98 2.99
C ASN A 181 -6.09 15.22 3.92
N GLY A 182 -5.89 15.05 5.23
CA GLY A 182 -5.77 16.17 6.18
C GLY A 182 -7.05 17.00 6.34
N LEU A 183 -8.23 16.38 6.21
CA LEU A 183 -9.55 17.02 6.27
C LEU A 183 -10.26 16.79 7.63
N MET A 184 -9.49 16.48 8.68
CA MET A 184 -9.97 16.22 10.05
C MET A 184 -9.55 17.31 11.02
#